data_AF-A0A7W4C797-F1
#
_entry.id   AF-A0A7W4C797-F1
#
_cell.length_a   1.000
_cell.length_b   1.000
_cell.length_c   1.000
_cell.angle_alpha   90.00
_cell.angle_beta   90.00
_cell.angle_gamma   90.00
#
_symmetry.space_group_name_H-M   'P 1'
#
loop_
_entity.id
_entity.type
_entity.pdbx_description
1 polymer ?
#
loop_
_entity_poly.entity_id
_entity_poly.type
_entity_poly.pdbx_seq_one_letter_code
_entity_poly.pdbx_strand_id
1 'polypeptide(L)'
;AVNGQGIFGRQPYQDGDWVGAVNGEIYNYQELINKYNLFMFGENDTQVLLPLFTKLGAEVLDVIDGFYAAVLYNKVTEDIVLLRDRLGKKPLFYGQSKNEYFITSELKAIENIDWFKQVPKGITHLNLANWEVDHVVAHPSIFNTQTKDYDIQAKLCAAVKKRLPLTQPVGLFLSGGLDSSILAYIASNLREDITYFTLGSPNSSDSLMVNKVIKALELKNVQHISIPSGELLERYIEKVVYITESYNPSIVSNGLATYLLAEAVKSLNIKVAITGEGADELFGGYFTYLEPQELLMSRERLLADMNFTELRRLDLCTMAHGVEARCPFLDSEILKLSHNLRFEDIYFNGANKAILRST
;
A
#
# COMPACT_ATOMS: atom_id res chain seq x y z
N ALA A 1 12.99 -7.16 -7.98
CA ALA A 1 12.08 -7.74 -6.99
C ALA A 1 12.58 -7.43 -5.58
N VAL A 2 11.66 -7.19 -4.64
CA VAL A 2 11.96 -7.01 -3.22
C VAL A 2 12.37 -8.37 -2.64
N ASN A 3 11.54 -9.39 -2.84
CA ASN A 3 11.86 -10.80 -2.55
C ASN A 3 12.14 -11.58 -3.84
N GLY A 4 12.96 -12.63 -3.77
CA GLY A 4 13.31 -13.48 -4.91
C GLY A 4 14.28 -12.84 -5.91
N GLN A 5 15.59 -13.06 -5.72
CA GLN A 5 16.61 -12.66 -6.70
C GLN A 5 16.85 -13.74 -7.76
N GLY A 6 17.31 -13.33 -8.94
CA GLY A 6 17.72 -14.24 -10.02
C GLY A 6 16.59 -14.67 -10.95
N ILE A 7 16.79 -15.79 -11.65
CA ILE A 7 15.87 -16.31 -12.68
C ILE A 7 14.50 -16.67 -12.07
N PHE A 8 14.51 -17.19 -10.84
CA PHE A 8 13.32 -17.58 -10.11
C PHE A 8 12.45 -16.42 -9.63
N GLY A 9 12.90 -15.16 -9.73
CA GLY A 9 12.06 -14.00 -9.44
C GLY A 9 11.51 -13.29 -10.68
N ARG A 10 11.82 -13.80 -11.88
CA ARG A 10 11.39 -13.17 -13.14
C ARG A 10 9.92 -13.46 -13.44
N GLN A 11 9.32 -12.50 -14.11
CA GLN A 11 7.95 -12.57 -14.62
C GLN A 11 7.97 -12.23 -16.12
N PRO A 12 6.97 -12.68 -16.92
CA PRO A 12 5.82 -13.48 -16.50
C PRO A 12 6.22 -14.90 -16.11
N TYR A 13 5.44 -15.53 -15.24
CA TYR A 13 5.62 -16.92 -14.83
C TYR A 13 4.42 -17.76 -15.30
N GLN A 14 4.62 -19.07 -15.42
CA GLN A 14 3.63 -19.98 -16.01
C GLN A 14 3.28 -21.09 -15.01
N ASP A 15 1.99 -21.43 -14.94
CA ASP A 15 1.46 -22.60 -14.23
C ASP A 15 0.45 -23.31 -15.13
N GLY A 16 0.82 -24.47 -15.66
CA GLY A 16 0.03 -25.16 -16.68
C GLY A 16 -0.23 -24.29 -17.91
N ASP A 17 -1.51 -24.07 -18.22
CA ASP A 17 -1.98 -23.25 -19.34
C ASP A 17 -2.05 -21.75 -19.03
N TRP A 18 -1.82 -21.35 -17.77
CA TRP A 18 -1.87 -19.97 -17.32
C TRP A 18 -0.51 -19.31 -17.33
N VAL A 19 -0.47 -18.04 -17.75
CA VAL A 19 0.68 -17.15 -17.69
C VAL A 19 0.31 -15.92 -16.86
N GLY A 20 1.13 -15.54 -15.90
CA GLY A 20 0.83 -14.48 -14.94
C GLY A 20 1.95 -13.45 -14.80
N ALA A 21 1.54 -12.19 -14.61
CA ALA A 21 2.39 -11.12 -14.11
C ALA A 21 1.70 -10.46 -12.91
N VAL A 22 2.48 -10.17 -11.86
CA VAL A 22 2.01 -9.67 -10.56
C VAL A 22 2.92 -8.55 -10.09
N ASN A 23 2.34 -7.37 -9.87
CA ASN A 23 2.96 -6.26 -9.14
C ASN A 23 2.37 -6.23 -7.74
N GLY A 24 3.15 -6.55 -6.71
CA GLY A 24 2.63 -6.61 -5.36
C GLY A 24 3.57 -7.24 -4.35
N GLU A 25 3.02 -7.42 -3.16
CA GLU A 25 3.57 -8.22 -2.07
C GLU A 25 2.45 -9.08 -1.47
N ILE A 26 2.74 -10.35 -1.22
CA ILE A 26 1.82 -11.30 -0.57
C ILE A 26 2.41 -11.71 0.78
N TYR A 27 1.93 -11.10 1.85
CA TYR A 27 2.53 -11.21 3.17
C TYR A 27 2.42 -12.60 3.80
N ASN A 28 1.35 -13.35 3.48
CA ASN A 28 1.12 -14.69 3.99
C ASN A 28 1.54 -15.81 3.01
N TYR A 29 2.41 -15.52 2.04
CA TYR A 29 2.79 -16.48 1.00
C TYR A 29 3.33 -17.81 1.58
N GLN A 30 4.12 -17.77 2.66
CA GLN A 30 4.66 -18.98 3.30
C GLN A 30 3.55 -19.86 3.90
N GLU A 31 2.54 -19.24 4.51
CA GLU A 31 1.38 -19.96 5.03
C GLU A 31 0.59 -20.61 3.89
N LEU A 32 0.37 -19.88 2.80
CA LEU A 32 -0.36 -20.36 1.62
C LEU A 32 0.34 -21.55 0.95
N ILE A 33 1.67 -21.49 0.81
CA ILE A 33 2.47 -22.59 0.27
C ILE A 33 2.24 -23.87 1.07
N ASN A 34 2.35 -23.79 2.39
CA ASN A 34 2.18 -24.94 3.29
C ASN A 34 0.73 -25.45 3.32
N LYS A 35 -0.23 -24.54 3.45
CA LYS A 35 -1.66 -24.87 3.58
C LYS A 35 -2.22 -25.56 2.34
N TYR A 36 -1.80 -25.12 1.15
CA TYR A 36 -2.31 -25.62 -0.13
C TYR A 36 -1.35 -26.58 -0.83
N ASN A 37 -0.23 -26.93 -0.21
CA ASN A 37 0.82 -27.79 -0.77
C ASN A 37 1.25 -27.32 -2.17
N LEU A 38 1.60 -26.03 -2.29
CA LEU A 38 2.01 -25.44 -3.56
C LEU A 38 3.48 -25.74 -3.84
N PHE A 39 3.78 -26.18 -5.05
CA PHE A 39 5.16 -26.35 -5.51
C PHE A 39 5.71 -25.02 -5.99
N MET A 40 6.72 -24.51 -5.29
CA MET A 40 7.34 -23.22 -5.58
C MET A 40 8.80 -23.39 -5.92
N PHE A 41 9.26 -22.67 -6.94
CA PHE A 41 10.68 -22.58 -7.27
C PHE A 41 11.25 -21.28 -6.67
N GLY A 42 11.87 -21.39 -5.49
CA GLY A 42 12.51 -20.27 -4.80
C GLY A 42 11.58 -19.48 -3.86
N GLU A 43 12.17 -18.50 -3.16
CA GLU A 43 11.49 -17.65 -2.18
C GLU A 43 11.04 -16.33 -2.84
N ASN A 44 9.93 -16.37 -3.57
CA ASN A 44 9.26 -15.19 -4.10
C ASN A 44 7.79 -15.23 -3.71
N ASP A 45 7.36 -14.21 -2.98
CA ASP A 45 6.03 -14.09 -2.44
C ASP A 45 4.96 -13.94 -3.54
N THR A 46 5.24 -13.16 -4.58
CA THR A 46 4.28 -12.92 -5.69
C THR A 46 4.01 -14.15 -6.55
N GLN A 47 4.94 -15.11 -6.61
CA GLN A 47 4.78 -16.31 -7.41
C GLN A 47 3.72 -17.27 -6.87
N VAL A 48 3.29 -17.10 -5.62
CA VAL A 48 2.24 -17.95 -5.03
C VAL A 48 0.88 -17.68 -5.67
N LEU A 49 0.66 -16.50 -6.27
CA LEU A 49 -0.65 -16.04 -6.71
C LEU A 49 -1.22 -16.90 -7.83
N LEU A 50 -0.45 -17.15 -8.90
CA LEU A 50 -0.92 -17.96 -10.03
C LEU A 50 -1.27 -19.40 -9.64
N PRO A 51 -0.38 -20.21 -9.03
CA PRO A 51 -0.70 -21.58 -8.66
C PRO A 51 -1.81 -21.67 -7.61
N LEU A 52 -1.96 -20.63 -6.77
CA LEU A 52 -3.09 -20.57 -5.84
C LEU A 52 -4.41 -20.27 -6.56
N PHE A 53 -4.40 -19.34 -7.53
CA PHE A 53 -5.56 -19.04 -8.36
C PHE A 53 -5.97 -20.21 -9.25
N THR A 54 -5.04 -20.92 -9.89
CA THR A 54 -5.36 -22.11 -10.69
C THR A 54 -5.98 -23.22 -9.83
N LYS A 55 -5.66 -23.26 -8.54
CA LYS A 55 -6.21 -24.22 -7.58
C LYS A 55 -7.57 -23.83 -6.99
N LEU A 56 -7.77 -22.55 -6.65
CA LEU A 56 -8.92 -22.07 -5.89
C LEU A 56 -9.93 -21.26 -6.73
N GLY A 57 -9.53 -20.79 -7.92
CA GLY A 57 -10.30 -19.83 -8.69
C GLY A 57 -10.60 -18.57 -7.85
N ALA A 58 -11.88 -18.23 -7.75
CA ALA A 58 -12.35 -17.04 -7.05
C ALA A 58 -12.08 -17.04 -5.53
N GLU A 59 -12.02 -18.22 -4.90
CA GLU A 59 -11.78 -18.37 -3.46
C GLU A 59 -10.37 -17.94 -3.04
N VAL A 60 -9.48 -17.62 -4.00
CA VAL A 60 -8.18 -17.00 -3.69
C VAL A 60 -8.34 -15.71 -2.90
N LEU A 61 -9.42 -14.95 -3.13
CA LEU A 61 -9.68 -13.67 -2.46
C LEU A 61 -9.98 -13.83 -0.96
N ASP A 62 -10.39 -15.01 -0.52
CA ASP A 62 -10.65 -15.31 0.90
C ASP A 62 -9.38 -15.49 1.71
N VAL A 63 -8.27 -15.86 1.06
CA VAL A 63 -7.08 -16.37 1.75
C VAL A 63 -5.82 -15.57 1.47
N ILE A 64 -5.76 -14.83 0.37
CA ILE A 64 -4.60 -14.01 0.04
C ILE A 64 -4.56 -12.74 0.88
N ASP A 65 -3.42 -12.47 1.50
CA ASP A 65 -3.19 -11.28 2.32
C ASP A 65 -2.00 -10.49 1.77
N GLY A 66 -2.28 -9.35 1.16
CA GLY A 66 -1.27 -8.60 0.41
C GLY A 66 -1.83 -7.38 -0.31
N PHE A 67 -0.91 -6.65 -0.94
CA PHE A 67 -1.24 -5.59 -1.89
C PHE A 67 -0.71 -6.01 -3.25
N TYR A 68 -1.59 -6.17 -4.23
CA TYR A 68 -1.24 -6.77 -5.51
C TYR A 68 -2.17 -6.28 -6.62
N ALA A 69 -1.60 -6.22 -7.82
CA ALA A 69 -2.30 -6.17 -9.09
C ALA A 69 -1.72 -7.29 -9.97
N ALA A 70 -2.58 -8.08 -10.60
CA ALA A 70 -2.16 -9.19 -11.44
C ALA A 70 -2.90 -9.23 -12.77
N VAL A 71 -2.21 -9.71 -13.80
CA VAL A 71 -2.77 -10.06 -15.11
C VAL A 71 -2.47 -11.53 -15.34
N LEU A 72 -3.52 -12.34 -15.45
CA LEU A 72 -3.44 -13.76 -15.73
C LEU A 72 -4.07 -14.03 -17.10
N TYR A 73 -3.38 -14.77 -17.94
CA TYR A 73 -3.83 -15.14 -19.27
C TYR A 73 -3.84 -16.66 -19.41
N ASN A 74 -4.98 -17.22 -19.82
CA ASN A 74 -5.09 -18.63 -20.17
C ASN A 74 -4.84 -18.83 -21.67
N LYS A 75 -3.82 -19.60 -22.03
CA LYS A 75 -3.42 -19.81 -23.43
C LYS A 75 -4.40 -20.69 -24.24
N VAL A 76 -5.27 -21.45 -23.56
CA VAL A 76 -6.19 -22.40 -24.19
C VAL A 76 -7.56 -21.79 -24.38
N THR A 77 -8.09 -21.14 -23.34
CA THR A 77 -9.40 -20.48 -23.40
C THR A 77 -9.33 -19.05 -23.92
N GLU A 78 -8.12 -18.48 -23.99
CA GLU A 78 -7.86 -17.07 -24.30
C GLU A 78 -8.49 -16.10 -23.28
N ASP A 79 -8.79 -16.56 -22.06
CA ASP A 79 -9.32 -15.71 -21.01
C ASP A 79 -8.25 -14.81 -20.40
N ILE A 80 -8.61 -13.54 -20.16
CA ILE A 80 -7.84 -12.64 -19.30
C ILE A 80 -8.56 -12.47 -17.97
N VAL A 81 -7.84 -12.76 -16.89
CA VAL A 81 -8.28 -12.55 -15.51
C VAL A 81 -7.37 -11.51 -14.86
N LEU A 82 -7.96 -10.41 -14.41
CA LEU A 82 -7.27 -9.34 -13.71
C LEU A 82 -7.58 -9.42 -12.23
N LEU A 83 -6.57 -9.29 -11.37
CA LEU A 83 -6.77 -9.27 -9.93
C LEU A 83 -6.26 -7.95 -9.34
N ARG A 84 -6.98 -7.41 -8.36
CA ARG A 84 -6.53 -6.30 -7.53
C ARG A 84 -6.85 -6.53 -6.06
N ASP A 85 -5.95 -6.05 -5.20
CA ASP A 85 -6.10 -6.14 -3.76
C ASP A 85 -7.33 -5.41 -3.22
N ARG A 86 -7.67 -5.73 -1.97
CA ARG A 86 -8.88 -5.27 -1.27
C ARG A 86 -9.00 -3.76 -1.19
N LEU A 87 -7.88 -3.06 -1.05
CA LEU A 87 -7.88 -1.60 -0.95
C LEU A 87 -7.59 -0.94 -2.30
N GLY A 88 -7.20 -1.71 -3.31
CA GLY A 88 -6.73 -1.20 -4.59
C GLY A 88 -5.43 -0.41 -4.46
N LYS A 89 -4.53 -0.80 -3.53
CA LYS A 89 -3.24 -0.13 -3.35
C LYS A 89 -2.43 -0.17 -4.64
N LYS A 90 -2.35 -1.34 -5.28
CA LYS A 90 -1.65 -1.49 -6.54
C LYS A 90 -2.57 -1.05 -7.70
N PRO A 91 -2.18 -0.04 -8.48
CA PRO A 91 -3.00 0.43 -9.59
C PRO A 91 -2.98 -0.57 -10.74
N LEU A 92 -4.11 -0.69 -11.44
CA LEU A 92 -4.23 -1.44 -12.69
C LEU A 92 -5.36 -0.82 -13.51
N PHE A 93 -5.07 -0.57 -14.77
CA PHE A 93 -5.96 0.05 -15.74
C PHE A 93 -6.01 -0.79 -17.00
N TYR A 94 -7.13 -0.72 -17.70
CA TYR A 94 -7.24 -1.23 -19.05
C TYR A 94 -7.92 -0.18 -19.93
N GLY A 95 -7.62 -0.19 -21.22
CA GLY A 95 -8.05 0.87 -22.12
C GLY A 95 -7.66 0.64 -23.55
N GLN A 96 -7.84 1.70 -24.34
CA GLN A 96 -7.50 1.72 -25.75
C GLN A 96 -6.65 2.95 -26.07
N SER A 97 -5.65 2.74 -26.92
CA SER A 97 -4.88 3.79 -27.57
C SER A 97 -4.82 3.47 -29.06
N LYS A 98 -5.42 4.33 -29.88
CA LYS A 98 -5.56 4.14 -31.33
C LYS A 98 -6.25 2.81 -31.63
N ASN A 99 -5.55 1.89 -32.29
CA ASN A 99 -6.07 0.57 -32.68
C ASN A 99 -5.57 -0.55 -31.75
N GLU A 100 -4.95 -0.20 -30.63
CA GLU A 100 -4.40 -1.17 -29.68
C GLU A 100 -5.08 -1.02 -28.32
N TYR A 101 -5.24 -2.15 -27.66
CA TYR A 101 -5.73 -2.18 -26.29
C TYR A 101 -4.59 -2.48 -25.33
N PHE A 102 -4.71 -1.99 -24.10
CA PHE A 102 -3.66 -2.13 -23.10
C PHE A 102 -4.23 -2.53 -21.74
N ILE A 103 -3.36 -3.16 -20.95
CA ILE A 103 -3.47 -3.26 -19.50
C ILE A 103 -2.18 -2.71 -18.92
N THR A 104 -2.26 -1.74 -18.01
CA THR A 104 -1.08 -1.08 -17.44
C THR A 104 -1.26 -0.76 -15.96
N SER A 105 -0.16 -0.76 -15.19
CA SER A 105 -0.19 -0.23 -13.83
C SER A 105 -0.24 1.31 -13.82
N GLU A 106 0.36 1.94 -14.82
CA GLU A 106 0.55 3.40 -14.89
C GLU A 106 0.18 3.90 -16.29
N LEU A 107 -0.69 4.90 -16.36
CA LEU A 107 -1.23 5.43 -17.62
C LEU A 107 -0.15 6.13 -18.46
N LYS A 108 0.84 6.76 -17.82
CA LYS A 108 1.97 7.44 -18.49
C LYS A 108 2.87 6.48 -19.29
N ALA A 109 2.69 5.17 -19.17
CA ALA A 109 3.34 4.18 -20.02
C ALA A 109 2.69 4.10 -21.42
N ILE A 110 1.50 4.66 -21.60
CA ILE A 110 0.72 4.61 -22.83
C ILE A 110 0.61 6.01 -23.42
N GLU A 111 0.96 6.15 -24.70
CA GLU A 111 0.79 7.40 -25.43
C GLU A 111 -0.60 7.48 -26.06
N ASN A 112 -1.18 8.69 -26.13
CA ASN A 112 -2.44 8.96 -26.85
C ASN A 112 -3.61 8.04 -26.45
N ILE A 113 -3.91 7.95 -25.16
CA ILE A 113 -5.04 7.14 -24.65
C ILE A 113 -6.37 7.71 -25.13
N ASP A 114 -7.17 6.91 -25.84
CA ASP A 114 -8.53 7.28 -26.26
C ASP A 114 -9.51 7.16 -25.09
N TRP A 115 -9.40 6.07 -24.34
CA TRP A 115 -10.14 5.85 -23.11
C TRP A 115 -9.42 4.85 -22.20
N PHE A 116 -9.68 4.93 -20.90
CA PHE A 116 -9.23 3.95 -19.92
C PHE A 116 -10.25 3.79 -18.81
N LYS A 117 -10.21 2.64 -18.14
CA LYS A 117 -10.97 2.32 -16.94
C LYS A 117 -10.03 1.70 -15.91
N GLN A 118 -10.26 2.01 -14.63
CA GLN A 118 -9.56 1.32 -13.57
C GLN A 118 -10.16 -0.07 -13.40
N VAL A 119 -9.32 -1.09 -13.28
CA VAL A 119 -9.77 -2.45 -12.98
C VAL A 119 -10.42 -2.45 -11.58
N PRO A 120 -11.62 -3.02 -11.42
CA PRO A 120 -12.26 -3.19 -10.11
C PRO A 120 -11.39 -3.93 -9.10
N LYS A 121 -11.63 -3.67 -7.80
CA LYS A 121 -11.02 -4.43 -6.70
C LYS A 121 -11.57 -5.87 -6.72
N GLY A 122 -10.74 -6.88 -6.50
CA GLY A 122 -11.13 -8.30 -6.57
C GLY A 122 -10.67 -8.96 -7.87
N ILE A 123 -11.48 -9.84 -8.45
CA ILE A 123 -11.20 -10.52 -9.71
C ILE A 123 -12.11 -9.94 -10.80
N THR A 124 -11.54 -9.63 -11.96
CA THR A 124 -12.23 -9.14 -13.14
C THR A 124 -11.92 -10.05 -14.32
N HIS A 125 -12.95 -10.60 -14.95
CA HIS A 125 -12.82 -11.33 -16.22
C HIS A 125 -13.00 -10.34 -17.36
N LEU A 126 -12.00 -10.27 -18.25
CA LEU A 126 -11.97 -9.37 -19.40
C LEU A 126 -12.09 -10.19 -20.68
N ASN A 127 -13.06 -9.82 -21.52
CA ASN A 127 -13.29 -10.46 -22.80
C ASN A 127 -12.34 -9.89 -23.86
N LEU A 128 -11.52 -10.74 -24.48
CA LEU A 128 -10.55 -10.30 -25.48
C LEU A 128 -11.15 -9.81 -26.79
N ALA A 129 -12.36 -10.25 -27.15
CA ALA A 129 -12.97 -9.91 -28.42
C ALA A 129 -13.50 -8.48 -28.46
N ASN A 130 -13.99 -7.96 -27.33
CA ASN A 130 -14.60 -6.63 -27.24
C ASN A 130 -14.00 -5.74 -26.14
N TRP A 131 -13.08 -6.25 -25.31
CA TRP A 131 -12.45 -5.55 -24.19
C TRP A 131 -13.44 -5.04 -23.14
N GLU A 132 -14.58 -5.73 -23.02
CA GLU A 132 -15.57 -5.50 -21.98
C GLU A 132 -15.32 -6.40 -20.78
N VAL A 133 -15.79 -5.94 -19.62
CA VAL A 133 -15.75 -6.71 -18.38
C VAL A 133 -16.95 -7.63 -18.35
N ASP A 134 -16.70 -8.94 -18.38
CA ASP A 134 -17.76 -9.97 -18.34
C ASP A 134 -18.31 -10.12 -16.93
N HIS A 135 -17.42 -10.21 -15.94
CA HIS A 135 -17.79 -10.52 -14.56
C HIS A 135 -16.76 -9.97 -13.57
N VAL A 136 -17.25 -9.58 -12.38
CA VAL A 136 -16.42 -9.12 -11.26
C VAL A 136 -16.76 -9.91 -10.00
N VAL A 137 -15.76 -10.56 -9.40
CA VAL A 137 -15.85 -11.12 -8.05
C VAL A 137 -15.25 -10.12 -7.08
N ALA A 138 -16.09 -9.54 -6.21
CA ALA A 138 -15.62 -8.65 -5.16
C ALA A 138 -14.90 -9.40 -4.04
N HIS A 139 -14.05 -8.69 -3.31
CA HIS A 139 -13.47 -9.22 -2.07
C HIS A 139 -14.58 -9.54 -1.06
N PRO A 140 -14.48 -10.66 -0.33
CA PRO A 140 -15.42 -11.03 0.74
C PRO A 140 -15.55 -9.91 1.76
N SER A 141 -16.76 -9.67 2.28
CA SER A 141 -16.96 -8.69 3.35
C SER A 141 -16.21 -9.14 4.61
N ILE A 142 -15.36 -8.26 5.13
CA ILE A 142 -14.64 -8.48 6.40
C ILE A 142 -15.41 -7.95 7.60
N PHE A 143 -16.62 -7.42 7.38
CA PHE A 143 -17.39 -6.64 8.36
C PHE A 143 -18.38 -7.45 9.19
N ASN A 144 -18.41 -8.79 9.06
CA ASN A 144 -19.35 -9.65 9.79
C ASN A 144 -18.85 -10.12 11.18
N THR A 145 -17.76 -9.56 11.71
CA THR A 145 -17.17 -10.01 12.98
C THR A 145 -17.46 -9.02 14.12
N GLN A 146 -18.39 -9.38 15.02
CA GLN A 146 -18.72 -8.60 16.23
C GLN A 146 -17.70 -8.80 17.36
N THR A 147 -16.40 -8.67 17.08
CA THR A 147 -15.39 -8.78 18.14
C THR A 147 -15.25 -7.46 18.87
N LYS A 148 -15.61 -7.43 20.16
CA LYS A 148 -15.46 -6.26 21.06
C LYS A 148 -14.07 -6.15 21.72
N ASP A 149 -13.19 -7.12 21.48
CA ASP A 149 -11.82 -7.09 21.98
C ASP A 149 -10.94 -6.33 20.98
N TYR A 150 -10.59 -5.10 21.36
CA TYR A 150 -9.78 -4.20 20.57
C TYR A 150 -8.32 -4.25 21.01
N ASP A 151 -7.69 -5.43 21.07
CA ASP A 151 -6.23 -5.51 21.28
C ASP A 151 -5.48 -4.95 20.05
N ILE A 152 -5.56 -3.63 19.90
CA ILE A 152 -4.98 -2.83 18.82
C ILE A 152 -3.48 -2.91 18.92
N GLN A 153 -2.92 -2.89 20.13
CA GLN A 153 -1.50 -3.01 20.34
C GLN A 153 -0.97 -4.32 19.76
N ALA A 154 -1.54 -5.48 20.15
CA ALA A 154 -1.10 -6.76 19.63
C ALA A 154 -1.31 -6.88 18.12
N LYS A 155 -2.46 -6.44 17.60
CA LYS A 155 -2.75 -6.49 16.16
C LYS A 155 -1.81 -5.59 15.36
N LEU A 156 -1.51 -4.39 15.84
CA LEU A 156 -0.61 -3.46 15.14
C LEU A 156 0.85 -3.96 15.22
N CYS A 157 1.27 -4.50 16.36
CA CYS A 157 2.55 -5.18 16.50
C CYS A 157 2.69 -6.34 15.49
N ALA A 158 1.65 -7.18 15.37
CA ALA A 158 1.62 -8.26 14.38
C ALA A 158 1.66 -7.73 12.94
N ALA A 159 0.89 -6.67 12.64
CA ALA A 159 0.85 -6.03 11.33
C ALA A 159 2.20 -5.42 10.91
N VAL A 160 2.92 -4.79 11.84
CA VAL A 160 4.27 -4.28 11.62
C VAL A 160 5.23 -5.43 11.40
N LYS A 161 5.26 -6.41 12.31
CA LYS A 161 6.14 -7.57 12.21
C LYS A 161 6.00 -8.31 10.87
N LYS A 162 4.76 -8.52 10.41
CA LYS A 162 4.45 -9.15 9.13
C LYS A 162 5.01 -8.38 7.92
N ARG A 163 5.14 -7.05 8.03
CA ARG A 163 5.61 -6.18 6.94
C ARG A 163 7.11 -5.88 7.00
N LEU A 164 7.80 -6.24 8.08
CA LEU A 164 9.24 -6.12 8.15
C LEU A 164 9.90 -7.27 7.36
N PRO A 165 10.72 -6.99 6.34
CA PRO A 165 11.44 -8.04 5.64
C PRO A 165 12.46 -8.71 6.58
N LEU A 166 12.77 -9.99 6.36
CA LEU A 166 13.66 -10.74 7.27
C LEU A 166 15.16 -10.45 7.05
N THR A 167 15.58 -10.20 5.81
CA THR A 167 17.00 -10.28 5.41
C THR A 167 17.56 -9.01 4.77
N GLN A 168 16.78 -7.94 4.72
CA GLN A 168 17.20 -6.68 4.10
C GLN A 168 16.93 -5.47 5.00
N PRO A 169 17.74 -4.40 4.87
CA PRO A 169 17.47 -3.13 5.53
C PRO A 169 16.09 -2.60 5.17
N VAL A 170 15.54 -1.80 6.08
CA VAL A 170 14.20 -1.24 5.93
C VAL A 170 14.19 0.22 6.40
N GLY A 171 13.47 1.04 5.65
CA GLY A 171 13.22 2.43 5.97
C GLY A 171 11.92 2.59 6.74
N LEU A 172 11.77 3.69 7.47
CA LEU A 172 10.50 4.12 8.05
C LEU A 172 10.32 5.62 7.83
N PHE A 173 9.18 6.02 7.28
CA PHE A 173 8.83 7.43 7.13
C PHE A 173 8.35 8.00 8.46
N LEU A 174 9.13 8.90 9.05
CA LEU A 174 8.89 9.49 10.36
C LEU A 174 8.47 10.96 10.19
N SER A 175 7.22 11.27 10.52
CA SER A 175 6.67 12.63 10.43
C SER A 175 6.59 13.35 11.78
N GLY A 176 6.77 12.62 12.88
CA GLY A 176 6.55 13.13 14.25
C GLY A 176 5.08 13.22 14.64
N GLY A 177 4.16 12.88 13.74
CA GLY A 177 2.75 12.65 14.04
C GLY A 177 2.54 11.34 14.81
N LEU A 178 1.33 11.14 15.35
CA LEU A 178 0.99 9.96 16.16
C LEU A 178 1.29 8.65 15.43
N ASP A 179 0.90 8.53 14.17
CA ASP A 179 0.88 7.25 13.45
C ASP A 179 2.30 6.75 13.17
N SER A 180 3.13 7.61 12.56
CA SER A 180 4.52 7.26 12.29
C SER A 180 5.32 7.05 13.58
N SER A 181 4.96 7.72 14.68
CA SER A 181 5.58 7.53 15.99
C SER A 181 5.24 6.18 16.62
N ILE A 182 3.99 5.73 16.53
CA ILE A 182 3.58 4.39 16.98
C ILE A 182 4.33 3.32 16.17
N LEU A 183 4.40 3.48 14.84
CA LEU A 183 5.14 2.53 14.00
C LEU A 183 6.64 2.56 14.31
N ALA A 184 7.22 3.73 14.58
CA ALA A 184 8.62 3.86 14.96
C ALA A 184 8.92 3.14 16.29
N TYR A 185 8.04 3.29 17.28
CA TYR A 185 8.12 2.58 18.56
C TYR A 185 8.05 1.06 18.37
N ILE A 186 7.06 0.57 17.63
CA ILE A 186 6.93 -0.88 17.42
C ILE A 186 8.14 -1.41 16.63
N ALA A 187 8.53 -0.74 15.55
CA ALA A 187 9.63 -1.19 14.70
C ALA A 187 10.99 -1.16 15.41
N SER A 188 11.28 -0.16 16.24
CA SER A 188 12.54 -0.06 16.99
C SER A 188 12.70 -1.18 18.02
N ASN A 189 11.59 -1.69 18.57
CA ASN A 189 11.59 -2.83 19.48
C ASN A 189 11.73 -4.19 18.76
N LEU A 190 11.49 -4.23 17.45
CA LEU A 190 11.57 -5.46 16.65
C LEU A 190 12.91 -5.59 15.91
N ARG A 191 13.52 -4.47 15.51
CA ARG A 191 14.76 -4.43 14.73
C ARG A 191 15.60 -3.20 15.06
N GLU A 192 16.91 -3.38 15.15
CA GLU A 192 17.85 -2.29 15.42
C GLU A 192 18.35 -1.58 14.16
N ASP A 193 18.17 -2.18 12.98
CA ASP A 193 18.71 -1.70 11.70
C ASP A 193 17.71 -0.88 10.87
N ILE A 194 16.61 -0.44 11.49
CA ILE A 194 15.66 0.50 10.88
C ILE A 194 16.38 1.82 10.62
N THR A 195 16.21 2.37 9.41
CA THR A 195 16.59 3.75 9.10
C THR A 195 15.34 4.62 9.01
N TYR A 196 15.31 5.72 9.75
CA TYR A 196 14.17 6.64 9.83
C TYR A 196 14.39 7.82 8.90
N PHE A 197 13.39 8.18 8.09
CA PHE A 197 13.48 9.25 7.11
C PHE A 197 12.43 10.31 7.43
N THR A 198 12.86 11.55 7.63
CA THR A 198 12.00 12.69 7.96
C THR A 198 12.28 13.86 7.02
N LEU A 199 11.25 14.60 6.65
CA LEU A 199 11.42 15.86 5.90
C LEU A 199 11.77 17.00 6.86
N GLY A 200 12.47 17.99 6.32
CA GLY A 200 12.85 19.19 7.04
C GLY A 200 14.21 19.10 7.72
N SER A 201 14.64 20.24 8.27
CA SER A 201 15.95 20.38 8.92
C SER A 201 15.85 20.05 10.41
N PRO A 202 16.88 19.45 11.04
CA PRO A 202 16.88 19.13 12.47
C PRO A 202 16.53 20.31 13.39
N ASN A 203 16.86 21.53 12.95
CA ASN A 203 16.72 22.77 13.70
C ASN A 203 15.46 23.58 13.37
N SER A 204 14.54 23.08 12.54
CA SER A 204 13.28 23.79 12.25
C SER A 204 12.25 23.59 13.36
N SER A 205 11.34 24.55 13.52
CA SER A 205 10.16 24.42 14.40
C SER A 205 9.33 23.18 14.07
N ASP A 206 9.27 22.82 12.79
CA ASP A 206 8.48 21.69 12.29
C ASP A 206 9.07 20.34 12.70
N SER A 207 10.37 20.29 12.98
CA SER A 207 11.06 19.08 13.46
C SER A 207 10.94 18.85 14.97
N LEU A 208 10.30 19.75 15.73
CA LEU A 208 10.21 19.63 17.19
C LEU A 208 9.56 18.32 17.65
N MET A 209 8.49 17.87 16.98
CA MET A 209 7.83 16.61 17.34
C MET A 209 8.67 15.40 16.93
N VAL A 210 9.27 15.43 15.74
CA VAL A 210 10.21 14.39 15.30
C VAL A 210 11.37 14.25 16.29
N ASN A 211 12.00 15.36 16.70
CA ASN A 211 13.09 15.36 17.67
C ASN A 211 12.66 14.80 19.04
N LYS A 212 11.42 15.06 19.48
CA LYS A 212 10.87 14.44 20.69
C LYS A 212 10.77 12.92 20.55
N VAL A 213 10.29 12.42 19.42
CA VAL A 213 10.19 10.98 19.14
C VAL A 213 11.56 10.33 19.08
N ILE A 214 12.51 10.94 18.36
CA ILE A 214 13.90 10.48 18.26
C ILE A 214 14.51 10.34 19.65
N LYS A 215 14.36 11.37 20.49
CA LYS A 215 14.90 11.36 21.85
C LYS A 215 14.21 10.34 22.75
N ALA A 216 12.88 10.26 22.69
CA ALA A 216 12.09 9.37 23.55
C ALA A 216 12.34 7.88 23.23
N LEU A 217 12.58 7.56 21.96
CA LEU A 217 12.80 6.19 21.48
C LEU A 217 14.28 5.86 21.26
N GLU A 218 15.18 6.79 21.55
CA GLU A 218 16.63 6.68 21.33
C GLU A 218 16.98 6.21 19.89
N LEU A 219 16.28 6.78 18.89
CA LEU A 219 16.44 6.38 17.49
C LEU A 219 17.84 6.77 16.99
N LYS A 220 18.58 5.79 16.45
CA LYS A 220 19.98 5.96 16.06
C LYS A 220 20.14 6.45 14.61
N ASN A 221 19.43 5.84 13.67
CA ASN A 221 19.66 6.03 12.24
C ASN A 221 18.62 6.95 11.62
N VAL A 222 18.68 8.26 11.90
CA VAL A 222 17.70 9.23 11.39
C VAL A 222 18.30 10.08 10.28
N GLN A 223 17.65 10.09 9.13
CA GLN A 223 17.97 10.90 7.96
C GLN A 223 17.00 12.06 7.86
N HIS A 224 17.53 13.28 7.83
CA HIS A 224 16.75 14.50 7.58
C HIS A 224 16.90 14.92 6.12
N ILE A 225 15.77 15.06 5.42
CA ILE A 225 15.70 15.37 4.00
C ILE A 225 15.23 16.81 3.84
N SER A 226 16.10 17.65 3.32
CA SER A 226 15.78 19.05 3.02
C SER A 226 14.74 19.15 1.90
N ILE A 227 13.76 20.03 2.09
CA ILE A 227 12.80 20.35 1.03
C ILE A 227 13.49 21.29 0.04
N PRO A 228 13.46 21.00 -1.28
CA PRO A 228 14.05 21.86 -2.29
C PRO A 228 13.33 23.21 -2.35
N SER A 229 14.02 24.23 -2.85
CA SER A 229 13.49 25.59 -3.02
C SER A 229 13.86 26.19 -4.37
N GLY A 230 13.15 27.25 -4.80
CA GLY A 230 13.42 27.95 -6.06
C GLY A 230 13.21 27.05 -7.29
N GLU A 231 14.02 27.23 -8.33
CA GLU A 231 13.93 26.46 -9.58
C GLU A 231 13.99 24.94 -9.37
N LEU A 232 14.70 24.48 -8.33
CA LEU A 232 14.78 23.06 -8.03
C LEU A 232 13.42 22.52 -7.59
N LEU A 233 12.71 23.24 -6.73
CA LEU A 233 11.36 22.87 -6.28
C LEU A 233 10.39 22.76 -7.47
N GLU A 234 10.45 23.73 -8.40
CA GLU A 234 9.61 23.73 -9.61
C GLU A 234 9.83 22.45 -10.43
N ARG A 235 11.08 22.05 -10.66
CA ARG A 235 11.41 20.80 -11.37
C ARG A 235 10.90 19.55 -10.65
N TYR A 236 10.98 19.51 -9.32
CA TYR A 236 10.42 18.38 -8.57
C TYR A 236 8.89 18.36 -8.65
N ILE A 237 8.23 19.52 -8.62
CA ILE A 237 6.77 19.59 -8.79
C ILE A 237 6.36 19.05 -10.16
N GLU A 238 7.01 19.47 -11.25
CA GLU A 238 6.75 18.95 -12.60
C GLU A 238 6.92 17.43 -12.65
N LYS A 239 8.00 16.92 -12.05
CA LYS A 239 8.28 15.48 -11.99
C LYS A 239 7.21 14.72 -11.20
N VAL A 240 6.75 15.27 -10.07
CA VAL A 240 5.72 14.65 -9.24
C VAL A 240 4.35 14.67 -9.91
N VAL A 241 3.99 15.75 -10.62
CA VAL A 241 2.76 15.79 -11.44
C VAL A 241 2.78 14.68 -12.48
N TYR A 242 3.90 14.51 -13.19
CA TYR A 242 4.08 13.42 -14.15
C TYR A 242 3.98 12.03 -13.48
N ILE A 243 4.66 11.83 -12.35
CA ILE A 243 4.69 10.53 -11.65
C ILE A 243 3.32 10.16 -11.08
N THR A 244 2.65 11.10 -10.43
CA THR A 244 1.36 10.86 -9.77
C THR A 244 0.19 10.82 -10.75
N GLU A 245 0.41 11.23 -12.00
CA GLU A 245 -0.61 11.32 -13.04
C GLU A 245 -1.80 12.18 -12.59
N SER A 246 -1.48 13.25 -11.83
CA SER A 246 -2.47 14.08 -11.15
C SER A 246 -2.04 15.54 -11.10
N TYR A 247 -3.02 16.42 -11.32
CA TYR A 247 -2.89 17.87 -11.13
C TYR A 247 -3.49 18.33 -9.79
N ASN A 248 -4.00 17.41 -8.95
CA ASN A 248 -4.61 17.77 -7.67
C ASN A 248 -3.55 18.32 -6.71
N PRO A 249 -3.67 19.55 -6.18
CA PRO A 249 -2.64 20.15 -5.34
C PRO A 249 -2.27 19.36 -4.08
N SER A 250 -3.24 18.69 -3.45
CA SER A 250 -3.00 17.85 -2.27
C SER A 250 -2.19 16.60 -2.62
N ILE A 251 -2.54 15.94 -3.74
CA ILE A 251 -1.81 14.78 -4.24
C ILE A 251 -0.38 15.16 -4.62
N VAL A 252 -0.20 16.29 -5.29
CA VAL A 252 1.13 16.76 -5.74
C VAL A 252 1.99 17.17 -4.54
N SER A 253 1.45 17.92 -3.57
CA SER A 253 2.20 18.35 -2.38
C SER A 253 2.64 17.16 -1.52
N ASN A 254 1.70 16.27 -1.17
CA ASN A 254 2.04 15.04 -0.43
C ASN A 254 2.88 14.07 -1.27
N GLY A 255 2.76 14.13 -2.59
CA GLY A 255 3.53 13.34 -3.55
C GLY A 255 4.99 13.77 -3.55
N LEU A 256 5.26 15.08 -3.51
CA LEU A 256 6.61 15.63 -3.38
C LEU A 256 7.29 15.14 -2.11
N ALA A 257 6.59 15.22 -0.98
CA ALA A 257 7.07 14.71 0.29
C ALA A 257 7.48 13.23 0.21
N THR A 258 6.60 12.39 -0.34
CA THR A 258 6.85 10.95 -0.47
C THR A 258 7.95 10.62 -1.48
N TYR A 259 7.99 11.35 -2.60
CA TYR A 259 9.00 11.20 -3.63
C TYR A 259 10.40 11.46 -3.05
N LEU A 260 10.59 12.56 -2.32
CA LEU A 260 11.87 12.92 -1.69
C LEU A 260 12.29 11.89 -0.63
N LEU A 261 11.35 11.41 0.18
CA LEU A 261 11.62 10.35 1.17
C LEU A 261 12.02 9.04 0.48
N ALA A 262 11.33 8.64 -0.59
CA ALA A 262 11.67 7.45 -1.35
C ALA A 262 13.02 7.55 -2.07
N GLU A 263 13.37 8.73 -2.58
CA GLU A 263 14.69 9.00 -3.15
C GLU A 263 15.80 8.79 -2.12
N ALA A 264 15.60 9.28 -0.89
CA ALA A 264 16.53 9.09 0.22
C ALA A 264 16.62 7.63 0.68
N VAL A 265 15.51 6.88 0.72
CA VAL A 265 15.52 5.44 0.97
C VAL A 265 16.36 4.72 -0.08
N LYS A 266 16.15 5.06 -1.36
CA LYS A 266 16.86 4.45 -2.47
C LYS A 266 18.35 4.78 -2.50
N SER A 267 18.75 5.99 -2.08
CA SER A 267 20.17 6.38 -2.04
C SER A 267 20.98 5.55 -1.05
N LEU A 268 20.34 4.99 -0.02
CA LEU A 268 20.91 4.03 0.93
C LEU A 268 20.75 2.57 0.50
N ASN A 269 20.33 2.33 -0.75
CA ASN A 269 20.06 1.00 -1.32
C ASN A 269 19.02 0.18 -0.54
N ILE A 270 18.16 0.86 0.20
CA ILE A 270 17.01 0.25 0.88
C ILE A 270 15.87 0.12 -0.12
N LYS A 271 15.12 -0.99 -0.05
CA LYS A 271 14.04 -1.31 -1.00
C LYS A 271 12.64 -1.25 -0.40
N VAL A 272 12.52 -1.26 0.92
CA VAL A 272 11.23 -1.29 1.63
C VAL A 272 11.18 -0.14 2.60
N ALA A 273 10.04 0.56 2.65
CA ALA A 273 9.76 1.60 3.62
C ALA A 273 8.43 1.32 4.34
N ILE A 274 8.40 1.44 5.66
CA ILE A 274 7.19 1.42 6.47
C ILE A 274 6.61 2.84 6.54
N THR A 275 5.30 2.97 6.39
CA THR A 275 4.59 4.26 6.47
C THR A 275 3.30 4.16 7.28
N GLY A 276 2.88 5.30 7.85
CA GLY A 276 1.67 5.47 8.66
C GLY A 276 0.37 5.65 7.86
N GLU A 277 0.44 5.59 6.53
CA GLU A 277 -0.71 5.78 5.64
C GLU A 277 -1.85 4.80 5.97
N GLY A 278 -3.09 5.29 5.92
CA GLY A 278 -4.28 4.55 6.33
C GLY A 278 -4.73 4.80 7.77
N ALA A 279 -3.86 5.34 8.63
CA ALA A 279 -4.23 5.58 10.02
C ALA A 279 -5.31 6.66 10.18
N ASP A 280 -5.24 7.75 9.41
CA ASP A 280 -6.23 8.82 9.46
C ASP A 280 -7.60 8.37 8.95
N GLU A 281 -7.66 7.58 7.88
CA GLU A 281 -8.89 7.03 7.31
C GLU A 281 -9.53 6.01 8.26
N LEU A 282 -8.69 5.18 8.89
CA LEU A 282 -9.16 4.16 9.81
C LEU A 282 -9.48 4.69 11.20
N PHE A 283 -8.80 5.70 11.71
CA PHE A 283 -8.97 6.15 13.09
C PHE A 283 -9.44 7.61 13.19
N GLY A 284 -9.99 8.16 12.09
CA GLY A 284 -10.69 9.44 12.07
C GLY A 284 -9.79 10.63 12.35
N GLY A 285 -8.70 10.76 11.60
CA GLY A 285 -7.64 11.72 11.90
C GLY A 285 -7.78 13.13 11.33
N TYR A 286 -8.56 13.32 10.25
CA TYR A 286 -8.53 14.57 9.49
C TYR A 286 -9.36 15.72 10.06
N PHE A 287 -10.45 15.44 10.78
CA PHE A 287 -11.38 16.49 11.22
C PHE A 287 -11.70 16.38 12.71
N THR A 288 -11.90 17.54 13.33
CA THR A 288 -12.63 17.69 14.59
C THR A 288 -14.12 17.63 14.26
N TYR A 289 -14.66 16.43 14.17
CA TYR A 289 -16.07 16.24 13.84
C TYR A 289 -16.95 16.62 15.02
N LEU A 290 -18.02 17.36 14.73
CA LEU A 290 -19.03 17.74 15.72
C LEU A 290 -20.08 16.63 15.88
N GLU A 291 -20.33 15.84 14.83
CA GLU A 291 -21.39 14.83 14.79
C GLU A 291 -20.88 13.41 14.45
N PRO A 292 -21.31 12.36 15.19
CA PRO A 292 -20.85 10.99 14.97
C PRO A 292 -21.10 10.39 13.59
N GLN A 293 -22.27 10.66 13.00
CA GLN A 293 -22.64 10.09 11.71
C GLN A 293 -21.76 10.65 10.58
N GLU A 294 -21.45 11.94 10.62
CA GLU A 294 -20.58 12.58 9.63
C GLU A 294 -19.17 12.01 9.65
N LEU A 295 -18.62 11.74 10.84
CA LEU A 295 -17.33 11.08 11.00
C LEU A 295 -17.33 9.69 10.35
N LEU A 296 -18.32 8.86 10.65
CA LEU A 296 -18.40 7.49 10.12
C LEU A 296 -18.56 7.49 8.59
N MET A 297 -19.45 8.32 8.05
CA MET A 297 -19.64 8.46 6.59
C MET A 297 -18.38 8.99 5.91
N SER A 298 -17.70 9.96 6.52
CA SER A 298 -16.46 10.50 6.00
C SER A 298 -15.36 9.44 5.97
N ARG A 299 -15.25 8.59 7.00
CA ARG A 299 -14.28 7.47 7.02
C ARG A 299 -14.57 6.46 5.92
N GLU A 300 -15.82 6.04 5.76
CA GLU A 300 -16.21 5.11 4.68
C GLU A 300 -15.85 5.66 3.30
N ARG A 301 -16.14 6.95 3.06
CA ARG A 301 -15.79 7.61 1.80
C ARG A 301 -14.27 7.68 1.59
N LEU A 302 -13.52 8.11 2.60
CA LEU A 302 -12.06 8.18 2.51
C LEU A 302 -11.47 6.81 2.18
N LEU A 303 -11.89 5.75 2.90
CA LEU A 303 -11.44 4.37 2.64
C LEU A 303 -11.81 3.87 1.23
N ALA A 304 -12.97 4.26 0.71
CA ALA A 304 -13.37 3.93 -0.65
C ALA A 304 -12.46 4.61 -1.69
N ASP A 305 -12.16 5.89 -1.47
CA ASP A 305 -11.43 6.79 -2.38
C ASP A 305 -9.90 6.62 -2.32
N MET A 306 -9.35 6.02 -1.26
CA MET A 306 -7.90 5.82 -1.03
C MET A 306 -7.12 5.28 -2.24
N ASN A 307 -7.74 4.45 -3.09
CA ASN A 307 -7.11 3.89 -4.28
C ASN A 307 -6.92 4.90 -5.44
N PHE A 308 -7.53 6.08 -5.35
CA PHE A 308 -7.37 7.21 -6.28
C PHE A 308 -6.54 8.34 -5.68
N THR A 309 -6.45 8.40 -4.35
CA THR A 309 -5.81 9.48 -3.59
C THR A 309 -4.51 8.99 -2.93
N GLU A 310 -4.54 8.65 -1.64
CA GLU A 310 -3.36 8.44 -0.79
C GLU A 310 -2.54 7.24 -1.25
N LEU A 311 -3.19 6.10 -1.52
CA LEU A 311 -2.48 4.88 -1.91
C LEU A 311 -1.88 4.96 -3.30
N ARG A 312 -2.58 5.59 -4.24
CA ARG A 312 -2.07 5.78 -5.60
C ARG A 312 -0.84 6.67 -5.58
N ARG A 313 -0.95 7.84 -4.93
CA ARG A 313 0.18 8.76 -4.74
C ARG A 313 1.36 8.05 -4.07
N LEU A 314 1.11 7.35 -2.97
CA LEU A 314 2.14 6.62 -2.23
C LEU A 314 2.84 5.60 -3.14
N ASP A 315 2.07 4.76 -3.84
CA ASP A 315 2.63 3.71 -4.70
C ASP A 315 3.47 4.32 -5.83
N LEU A 316 2.93 5.28 -6.59
CA LEU A 316 3.62 5.88 -7.73
C LEU A 316 4.90 6.63 -7.30
N CYS A 317 4.82 7.46 -6.24
CA CYS A 317 5.97 8.22 -5.78
C CYS A 317 7.08 7.33 -5.21
N THR A 318 6.74 6.25 -4.50
CA THR A 318 7.75 5.32 -3.96
C THR A 318 8.34 4.41 -5.04
N MET A 319 7.50 3.92 -5.96
CA MET A 319 7.93 3.08 -7.07
C MET A 319 8.74 3.84 -8.13
N ALA A 320 8.62 5.16 -8.24
CA ALA A 320 9.51 5.99 -9.05
C ALA A 320 11.01 5.83 -8.66
N HIS A 321 11.28 5.37 -7.43
CA HIS A 321 12.62 5.04 -6.94
C HIS A 321 12.82 3.54 -6.71
N GLY A 322 11.86 2.69 -7.09
CA GLY A 322 11.88 1.26 -6.81
C GLY A 322 11.87 0.94 -5.31
N VAL A 323 11.19 1.76 -4.52
CA VAL A 323 10.97 1.56 -3.09
C VAL A 323 9.53 1.09 -2.87
N GLU A 324 9.37 -0.02 -2.16
CA GLU A 324 8.06 -0.53 -1.79
C GLU A 324 7.62 0.04 -0.44
N ALA A 325 6.59 0.89 -0.47
CA ALA A 325 5.93 1.36 0.75
C ALA A 325 4.93 0.33 1.28
N ARG A 326 5.08 -0.06 2.55
CA ARG A 326 4.18 -0.98 3.27
C ARG A 326 3.43 -0.22 4.37
N CYS A 327 2.13 -0.46 4.47
CA CYS A 327 1.21 0.27 5.36
C CYS A 327 0.64 -0.68 6.44
N PRO A 328 1.23 -0.76 7.66
CA PRO A 328 0.74 -1.65 8.72
C PRO A 328 -0.67 -1.33 9.21
N PHE A 329 -1.09 -0.06 9.20
CA PHE A 329 -2.46 0.30 9.58
C PHE A 329 -3.51 -0.30 8.64
N LEU A 330 -3.15 -0.57 7.38
CA LEU A 330 -4.04 -1.15 6.38
C LEU A 330 -4.03 -2.69 6.37
N ASP A 331 -3.60 -3.28 7.49
CA ASP A 331 -3.69 -4.72 7.69
C ASP A 331 -5.13 -5.21 7.75
N SER A 332 -5.39 -6.41 7.21
CA SER A 332 -6.74 -6.99 7.22
C SER A 332 -7.33 -7.11 8.62
N GLU A 333 -6.52 -7.40 9.64
CA GLU A 333 -6.97 -7.48 11.03
C GLU A 333 -7.22 -6.10 11.65
N ILE A 334 -6.47 -5.08 11.23
CA ILE A 334 -6.70 -3.69 11.66
C ILE A 334 -7.92 -3.10 10.96
N LEU A 335 -8.13 -3.40 9.67
CA LEU A 335 -9.33 -3.02 8.92
C LEU A 335 -10.60 -3.59 9.58
N LYS A 336 -10.60 -4.89 9.91
CA LYS A 336 -11.71 -5.55 10.63
C LYS A 336 -11.99 -4.87 11.96
N LEU A 337 -10.94 -4.60 12.73
CA LEU A 337 -11.06 -3.93 14.02
C LEU A 337 -11.62 -2.51 13.87
N SER A 338 -11.05 -1.73 12.96
CA SER A 338 -11.38 -0.33 12.70
C SER A 338 -12.85 -0.13 12.33
N HIS A 339 -13.45 -1.09 11.64
CA HIS A 339 -14.88 -1.06 11.30
C HIS A 339 -15.78 -1.19 12.53
N ASN A 340 -15.33 -1.89 13.57
CA ASN A 340 -16.11 -2.10 14.79
C ASN A 340 -15.95 -0.96 15.82
N LEU A 341 -15.07 0.02 15.56
CA LEU A 341 -14.85 1.14 16.48
C LEU A 341 -16.11 2.00 16.63
N ARG A 342 -16.42 2.38 17.87
CA ARG A 342 -17.46 3.35 18.17
C ARG A 342 -16.94 4.76 17.99
N PHE A 343 -17.86 5.73 17.98
CA PHE A 343 -17.49 7.14 17.89
C PHE A 343 -16.47 7.54 18.96
N GLU A 344 -16.65 7.12 20.21
CA GLU A 344 -15.77 7.48 21.33
C GLU A 344 -14.39 6.83 21.24
N ASP A 345 -14.29 5.71 20.53
CA ASP A 345 -13.01 5.07 20.25
C ASP A 345 -12.23 5.87 19.18
N ILE A 346 -12.93 6.61 18.32
CA ILE A 346 -12.33 7.41 17.25
C ILE A 346 -12.05 8.85 17.72
N TYR A 347 -12.98 9.44 18.45
CA TYR A 347 -12.92 10.82 18.91
C TYR A 347 -13.40 10.93 20.37
N PHE A 348 -12.53 11.45 21.24
CA PHE A 348 -12.85 11.60 22.65
C PHE A 348 -12.17 12.85 23.21
N ASN A 349 -12.93 13.66 23.96
CA ASN A 349 -12.45 14.82 24.69
C ASN A 349 -11.57 15.79 23.86
N GLY A 350 -11.99 16.11 22.64
CA GLY A 350 -11.27 17.02 21.75
C GLY A 350 -10.11 16.38 20.97
N ALA A 351 -9.85 15.08 21.16
CA ALA A 351 -8.78 14.37 20.49
C ALA A 351 -9.33 13.36 19.47
N ASN A 352 -8.84 13.46 18.24
CA ASN A 352 -8.97 12.43 17.21
C ASN A 352 -8.11 11.20 17.52
N LYS A 353 -8.35 10.09 16.81
CA LYS A 353 -7.64 8.82 16.97
C LYS A 353 -7.59 8.39 18.45
N ALA A 354 -8.68 8.62 19.18
CA ALA A 354 -8.69 8.53 20.64
C ALA A 354 -8.14 7.19 21.15
N ILE A 355 -8.59 6.10 20.55
CA ILE A 355 -8.16 4.74 20.90
C ILE A 355 -6.66 4.50 20.63
N LEU A 356 -6.09 5.09 19.58
CA LEU A 356 -4.65 4.99 19.30
C LEU A 356 -3.80 5.79 20.28
N ARG A 357 -4.38 6.80 20.95
CA ARG A 357 -3.69 7.63 21.95
C ARG A 357 -3.76 7.02 23.35
N SER A 358 -4.83 6.27 23.64
CA SER A 358 -5.06 5.67 24.95
C SER A 358 -4.51 4.26 25.08
N THR A 359 -4.34 3.56 23.96
CA THR A 359 -3.63 2.27 23.87
C THR A 359 -2.14 2.52 23.81
#